data_AF-A0A7J6MRV6-F1
#
_entry.id   AF-A0A7J6MRV6-F1
#
_cell.length_a   1.000
_cell.length_b   1.000
_cell.length_c   1.000
_cell.angle_alpha   90.00
_cell.angle_beta   90.00
_cell.angle_gamma   90.00
#
_symmetry.space_group_name_H-M   'P 1'
#
loop_
_entity.id
_entity.type
_entity.pdbx_description
1 polymer ?
#
loop_
_entity_poly.entity_id
_entity_poly.type
_entity_poly.pdbx_seq_one_letter_code
_entity_poly.pdbx_strand_id
1 'polypeptide(L)'
;MIDLPLDNVMDRSPSVWNQVWTRPEIENRTEYGFIDPIYQDDLPTWALKYIGPAAWENSQTLLARMLVVMRHYWWLSYAVVACYLIAVPLGQRMMKNRPAFNLKKPLAVWNLFLAVFSFIGMLRTLPHLLHGTYINGPLYFVCRNVGGSYGPGPTGAWVGLFIFSKYFELIDTAFLVLRKKHVNFLHWFHHATVLLYCWHAGAYEQPTGIFFATMNYMVHSVMYFYYFLSSVGHKPKWGLTVTIMQIAQMLMGMFVVAIHYYSLKTVPRCDGATEDLLAAFLMYTAYLILFVQFFIGRYLSGSRKGKSSARKPKKE
;
A
#
# COMPACT_ATOMS: atom_id res chain seq x y z
N MET A 1 16.43 0.57 30.13
CA MET A 1 15.05 1.01 29.94
C MET A 1 15.09 2.52 29.84
N ILE A 2 14.90 3.05 28.63
CA ILE A 2 14.86 4.48 28.39
C ILE A 2 13.38 4.86 28.46
N ASP A 3 12.99 5.52 29.56
CA ASP A 3 11.69 6.16 29.68
C ASP A 3 11.63 7.32 28.68
N LEU A 4 10.89 7.10 27.59
CA LEU A 4 10.51 8.16 26.67
C LEU A 4 9.14 8.67 27.14
N PRO A 5 9.03 9.92 27.61
CA PRO A 5 7.77 10.48 28.09
C PRO A 5 6.75 10.48 26.95
N LEU A 6 5.58 9.89 27.23
CA LEU A 6 4.54 9.56 26.27
C LEU A 6 3.57 10.71 26.01
N ASP A 7 3.90 11.89 26.51
CA ASP A 7 2.90 12.91 26.77
C ASP A 7 2.94 14.01 25.71
N ASN A 8 3.96 14.07 24.84
CA ASN A 8 4.12 15.14 23.85
C ASN A 8 5.02 14.77 22.65
N VAL A 9 4.67 13.74 21.87
CA VAL A 9 5.31 13.51 20.54
C VAL A 9 4.73 14.45 19.45
N MET A 10 4.11 15.55 19.89
CA MET A 10 3.65 16.69 19.11
C MET A 10 4.05 18.00 19.81
N ASP A 11 5.31 18.14 20.28
CA ASP A 11 5.87 19.45 20.66
C ASP A 11 7.40 19.54 20.49
N ARG A 12 7.89 20.78 20.43
CA ARG A 12 8.79 21.43 19.48
C ARG A 12 10.21 21.61 20.04
N SER A 13 11.23 21.36 19.22
CA SER A 13 12.45 22.19 19.27
C SER A 13 12.89 22.56 17.85
N PRO A 14 12.96 23.86 17.50
CA PRO A 14 13.23 24.30 16.14
C PRO A 14 14.73 24.55 15.94
N SER A 15 15.41 23.66 15.23
CA SER A 15 16.71 23.96 14.62
C SER A 15 16.70 23.63 13.12
N VAL A 16 16.35 24.65 12.34
CA VAL A 16 16.83 24.98 10.98
C VAL A 16 16.55 24.01 9.81
N TRP A 17 15.98 22.82 10.01
CA TRP A 17 15.54 21.93 8.89
C TRP A 17 14.02 21.68 8.83
N ASN A 18 13.29 22.23 9.79
CA ASN A 18 11.85 22.10 10.01
C ASN A 18 11.00 23.07 9.14
N GLN A 19 11.25 23.18 7.83
CA GLN A 19 10.38 23.98 6.94
C GLN A 19 9.89 23.24 5.70
N VAL A 20 10.57 22.16 5.27
CA VAL A 20 10.10 21.35 4.13
C VAL A 20 9.03 20.35 4.57
N TRP A 21 9.13 19.82 5.80
CA TRP A 21 8.30 18.71 6.30
C TRP A 21 7.46 19.05 7.53
N THR A 22 7.51 20.30 8.00
CA THR A 22 6.62 20.78 9.05
C THR A 22 5.35 21.30 8.41
N ARG A 23 4.27 20.58 8.68
CA ARG A 23 2.95 21.16 8.51
C ARG A 23 2.75 22.21 9.60
N PRO A 24 2.19 23.40 9.32
CA PRO A 24 1.83 24.35 10.37
C PRO A 24 1.00 23.62 11.43
N GLU A 25 1.30 23.87 12.71
CA GLU A 25 0.52 23.29 13.80
C GLU A 25 -0.91 23.76 13.71
N ILE A 26 -1.81 22.81 13.51
CA ILE A 26 -3.24 23.06 13.59
C ILE A 26 -3.65 22.40 14.90
N GLU A 27 -3.60 23.19 15.97
CA GLU A 27 -3.85 22.77 17.36
C GLU A 27 -5.31 22.31 17.60
N ASN A 28 -6.20 22.49 16.62
CA ASN A 28 -7.61 22.16 16.79
C ASN A 28 -8.15 21.38 15.56
N ARG A 29 -7.99 20.05 15.56
CA ARG A 29 -8.52 19.18 14.51
C ARG A 29 -9.72 18.39 15.04
N THR A 30 -10.89 18.75 14.50
CA THR A 30 -12.23 18.13 14.57
C THR A 30 -13.20 18.55 15.69
N GLU A 31 -14.06 19.52 15.36
CA GLU A 31 -15.32 19.87 16.04
C GLU A 31 -16.48 19.30 15.19
N TYR A 32 -16.49 17.99 14.93
CA TYR A 32 -17.49 17.35 14.06
C TYR A 32 -18.40 16.35 14.78
N GLY A 33 -18.29 16.22 16.10
CA GLY A 33 -19.11 15.30 16.89
C GLY A 33 -18.97 13.83 16.48
N PHE A 34 -17.83 13.45 15.89
CA PHE A 34 -17.58 12.06 15.49
C PHE A 34 -17.61 11.13 16.69
N ILE A 35 -18.20 9.95 16.51
CA ILE A 35 -18.21 8.88 17.49
C ILE A 35 -17.04 7.96 17.19
N ASP A 36 -16.14 7.76 18.15
CA ASP A 36 -15.01 6.84 18.00
C ASP A 36 -15.53 5.39 17.95
N PRO A 37 -15.45 4.72 16.79
CA PRO A 37 -16.00 3.39 16.63
C PRO A 37 -15.01 2.36 17.20
N ILE A 38 -15.40 1.65 18.26
CA ILE A 38 -14.66 0.46 18.71
C ILE A 38 -15.33 -0.77 18.10
N TYR A 39 -14.95 -1.12 16.87
CA TYR A 39 -15.55 -2.27 16.16
C TYR A 39 -15.40 -3.61 16.92
N GLN A 40 -14.48 -3.67 17.88
CA GLN A 40 -14.24 -4.86 18.70
C GLN A 40 -15.39 -5.10 19.68
N ASP A 41 -16.09 -4.05 20.11
CA ASP A 41 -17.21 -4.17 21.06
C ASP A 41 -18.44 -4.81 20.41
N ASP A 42 -18.57 -4.69 19.08
CA ASP A 42 -19.66 -5.27 18.30
C ASP A 42 -19.39 -6.71 17.84
N LEU A 43 -18.18 -7.24 18.05
CA LEU A 43 -17.81 -8.58 17.63
C LEU A 43 -18.13 -9.63 18.72
N PRO A 44 -18.69 -10.80 18.34
CA PRO A 44 -18.87 -11.90 19.28
C PRO A 44 -17.55 -12.31 19.93
N THR A 45 -17.58 -12.66 21.22
CA THR A 45 -16.39 -13.05 22.00
C THR A 45 -15.62 -14.23 21.38
N TRP A 46 -16.31 -15.17 20.74
CA TRP A 46 -15.68 -16.27 20.00
C TRP A 46 -14.88 -15.77 18.79
N ALA A 47 -15.35 -14.72 18.11
CA ALA A 47 -14.66 -14.14 16.97
C ALA A 47 -13.40 -13.40 17.45
N LEU A 48 -13.52 -12.57 18.50
CA LEU A 48 -12.38 -11.88 19.10
C LEU A 48 -11.26 -12.83 19.55
N LYS A 49 -11.60 -14.06 19.98
CA LYS A 49 -10.60 -15.07 20.35
C LYS A 49 -9.71 -15.49 19.17
N TYR A 50 -10.23 -15.57 17.96
CA TYR A 50 -9.49 -16.08 16.79
C TYR A 50 -9.03 -14.98 15.83
N ILE A 51 -9.79 -13.90 15.72
CA ILE A 51 -9.54 -12.80 14.79
C ILE A 51 -9.33 -11.46 15.52
N GLY A 52 -9.36 -11.43 16.85
CA GLY A 52 -9.06 -10.22 17.63
C GLY A 52 -7.57 -9.89 17.64
N PRO A 53 -7.20 -8.66 18.04
CA PRO A 53 -5.82 -8.21 18.03
C PRO A 53 -4.92 -8.95 19.02
N ALA A 54 -3.68 -9.22 18.61
CA ALA A 54 -2.62 -9.66 19.48
C ALA A 54 -2.19 -8.52 20.43
N ALA A 55 -1.65 -8.87 21.60
CA ALA A 55 -1.31 -7.91 22.64
C ALA A 55 -0.38 -6.77 22.16
N TRP A 56 0.56 -7.07 21.25
CA TRP A 56 1.48 -6.06 20.70
C TRP A 56 0.78 -5.07 19.75
N GLU A 57 -0.32 -5.49 19.11
CA GLU A 57 -1.10 -4.64 18.19
C GLU A 57 -1.89 -3.57 18.96
N ASN A 58 -2.21 -3.83 20.23
CA ASN A 58 -2.91 -2.88 21.11
C ASN A 58 -1.99 -1.76 21.65
N SER A 59 -0.72 -1.74 21.24
CA SER A 59 0.18 -0.65 21.61
C SER A 59 -0.31 0.67 21.00
N GLN A 60 -0.79 1.55 21.86
CA GLN A 60 -1.27 2.89 21.52
C GLN A 60 -0.19 3.79 20.88
N THR A 61 1.07 3.38 21.00
CA THR A 61 2.24 4.21 20.68
C THR A 61 2.99 3.70 19.45
N LEU A 62 2.61 2.52 18.93
CA LEU A 62 3.37 1.86 17.87
C LEU A 62 3.35 2.67 16.57
N LEU A 63 2.18 3.16 16.14
CA LEU A 63 2.11 4.02 14.98
C LEU A 63 2.88 5.33 15.22
N ALA A 64 2.72 5.97 16.38
CA ALA A 64 3.42 7.22 16.68
C ALA A 64 4.95 7.05 16.56
N ARG A 65 5.51 5.96 17.09
CA ARG A 65 6.94 5.62 16.92
C ARG A 65 7.33 5.42 15.47
N MET A 66 6.50 4.71 14.69
CA MET A 66 6.72 4.50 13.25
C MET A 66 6.71 5.82 12.47
N LEU A 67 5.78 6.73 12.77
CA LEU A 67 5.68 8.05 12.15
C LEU A 67 6.90 8.92 12.48
N VAL A 68 7.38 8.89 13.73
CA VAL A 68 8.63 9.57 14.13
C VAL A 68 9.82 9.05 13.32
N VAL A 69 9.92 7.73 13.12
CA VAL A 69 10.96 7.13 12.27
C VAL A 69 10.84 7.63 10.83
N MET A 70 9.64 7.67 10.27
CA MET A 70 9.42 8.16 8.90
C MET A 70 9.83 9.63 8.73
N ARG A 71 9.50 10.48 9.71
CA ARG A 71 9.87 11.90 9.73
C ARG A 71 11.37 12.10 9.89
N HIS A 72 11.97 11.42 10.86
CA HIS A 72 13.40 11.57 11.14
C HIS A 72 14.27 11.03 10.00
N TYR A 73 13.86 9.90 9.42
CA TYR A 73 14.54 9.26 8.29
C TYR A 73 13.78 9.45 6.97
N TRP A 74 13.31 10.66 6.69
CA TRP A 74 12.59 10.98 5.44
C TRP A 74 13.41 10.67 4.18
N TRP A 75 14.74 10.84 4.26
CA TRP A 75 15.69 10.61 3.16
C TRP A 75 15.89 9.13 2.82
N LEU A 76 15.49 8.22 3.73
CA LEU A 76 15.75 6.79 3.59
C LEU A 76 15.06 6.19 2.35
N SER A 77 13.82 6.60 2.06
CA SER A 77 13.08 6.10 0.90
C SER A 77 13.75 6.50 -0.41
N TYR A 78 14.23 7.74 -0.52
CA TYR A 78 14.98 8.23 -1.68
C TYR A 78 16.29 7.48 -1.88
N ALA A 79 17.06 7.28 -0.80
CA ALA A 79 18.31 6.53 -0.85
C ALA A 79 18.07 5.08 -1.31
N VAL A 80 17.07 4.40 -0.72
CA VAL A 80 16.74 3.02 -1.10
C VAL A 80 16.25 2.93 -2.54
N VAL A 81 15.41 3.86 -3.01
CA VAL A 81 14.96 3.87 -4.40
C VAL A 81 16.10 4.13 -5.37
N ALA A 82 17.02 5.05 -5.06
CA ALA A 82 18.21 5.26 -5.88
C ALA A 82 19.06 3.99 -5.97
N CYS A 83 19.33 3.33 -4.83
CA CYS A 83 20.01 2.05 -4.81
C CYS A 83 19.27 0.97 -5.60
N TYR A 84 17.94 0.90 -5.48
CA TYR A 84 17.09 -0.03 -6.20
C TYR A 84 17.18 0.16 -7.72
N LEU A 85 17.06 1.39 -8.21
CA LEU A 85 17.14 1.71 -9.64
C LEU A 85 18.52 1.42 -10.24
N ILE A 86 19.59 1.47 -9.44
CA ILE A 86 20.95 1.05 -9.83
C ILE A 86 21.09 -0.48 -9.77
N ALA A 87 20.58 -1.10 -8.71
CA ALA A 87 20.72 -2.53 -8.44
C ALA A 87 20.01 -3.41 -9.47
N VAL A 88 18.85 -2.99 -10.00
CA VAL A 88 18.09 -3.76 -11.00
C VAL A 88 18.91 -3.98 -12.29
N PRO A 89 19.38 -2.94 -13.02
CA PRO A 89 20.17 -3.13 -14.23
C PRO A 89 21.54 -3.74 -13.95
N LEU A 90 22.17 -3.40 -12.83
CA LEU A 90 23.44 -4.01 -12.42
C LEU A 90 23.28 -5.52 -12.20
N GLY A 91 22.27 -5.94 -11.44
CA GLY A 91 21.95 -7.33 -11.19
C GLY A 91 21.61 -8.10 -12.47
N GLN A 92 20.86 -7.50 -13.40
CA GLN A 92 20.61 -8.09 -14.71
C GLN A 92 21.90 -8.30 -15.52
N ARG A 93 22.83 -7.34 -15.50
CA ARG A 93 24.15 -7.47 -16.16
C ARG A 93 24.99 -8.57 -15.51
N MET A 94 25.05 -8.62 -14.18
CA MET A 94 25.78 -9.67 -13.44
C MET A 94 25.22 -11.07 -13.70
N MET A 95 23.90 -11.19 -13.89
CA MET A 95 23.23 -12.46 -14.19
C MET A 95 23.28 -12.86 -15.67
N LYS A 96 23.78 -12.00 -16.58
CA LYS A 96 23.85 -12.29 -18.02
C LYS A 96 24.62 -13.59 -18.28
N ASN A 97 25.80 -13.72 -17.69
CA ASN A 97 26.72 -14.85 -17.87
C ASN A 97 26.56 -15.95 -16.80
N ARG A 98 25.55 -15.85 -15.94
CA ARG A 98 25.27 -16.85 -14.89
C ARG A 98 23.99 -17.64 -15.20
N PRO A 99 23.89 -18.91 -14.76
CA PRO A 99 22.63 -19.65 -14.83
C PRO A 99 21.57 -19.01 -13.91
N ALA A 100 20.29 -19.18 -14.24
CA ALA A 100 19.20 -18.71 -13.39
C ALA A 100 19.13 -19.51 -12.08
N PHE A 101 19.00 -18.84 -10.94
CA PHE A 101 18.88 -19.52 -9.65
C PHE A 101 17.53 -20.25 -9.52
N ASN A 102 17.55 -21.44 -8.92
CA ASN A 102 16.33 -22.18 -8.61
C ASN A 102 15.73 -21.71 -7.27
N LEU A 103 15.07 -20.55 -7.29
CA LEU A 103 14.47 -19.93 -6.10
C LEU A 103 12.97 -20.24 -5.97
N LYS A 104 12.47 -21.36 -6.51
CA LYS A 104 11.03 -21.67 -6.48
C LYS A 104 10.48 -21.78 -5.04
N LYS A 105 11.15 -22.54 -4.16
CA LYS A 105 10.72 -22.72 -2.77
C LYS A 105 10.80 -21.42 -1.96
N PRO A 106 11.95 -20.67 -1.96
CA PRO A 106 12.00 -19.38 -1.29
C PRO A 106 10.95 -18.39 -1.79
N LEU A 107 10.71 -18.31 -3.11
CA LEU A 107 9.68 -17.44 -3.67
C LEU A 107 8.27 -17.86 -3.25
N ALA A 108 7.98 -19.16 -3.16
CA ALA A 108 6.69 -19.63 -2.67
C ALA A 108 6.47 -19.23 -1.21
N VAL A 109 7.46 -19.44 -0.34
CA VAL A 109 7.40 -19.03 1.07
C VAL A 109 7.23 -17.52 1.19
N TRP A 110 7.97 -16.76 0.40
CA TRP A 110 7.89 -15.30 0.36
C TRP A 110 6.50 -14.79 -0.06
N ASN A 111 5.95 -15.32 -1.15
CA ASN A 111 4.61 -14.98 -1.60
C ASN A 111 3.54 -15.38 -0.58
N LEU A 112 3.67 -16.54 0.07
CA LEU A 112 2.74 -16.95 1.11
C LEU A 112 2.82 -16.01 2.33
N PHE A 113 4.03 -15.64 2.74
CA PHE A 113 4.26 -14.68 3.81
C PHE A 113 3.58 -13.34 3.51
N LEU A 114 3.79 -12.76 2.33
CA LEU A 114 3.16 -11.50 1.95
C LEU A 114 1.64 -11.61 1.80
N ALA A 115 1.13 -12.76 1.34
CA ALA A 115 -0.31 -13.01 1.29
C ALA A 115 -0.94 -13.02 2.69
N VAL A 116 -0.34 -13.75 3.63
CA VAL A 116 -0.80 -13.83 5.02
C VAL A 116 -0.66 -12.48 5.73
N PHE A 117 0.48 -11.81 5.59
CA PHE A 117 0.70 -10.47 6.12
C PHE A 117 -0.38 -9.50 5.62
N SER A 118 -0.66 -9.51 4.32
CA SER A 118 -1.68 -8.64 3.73
C SER A 118 -3.09 -9.00 4.18
N PHE A 119 -3.37 -10.28 4.35
CA PHE A 119 -4.67 -10.74 4.86
C PHE A 119 -4.91 -10.30 6.31
N ILE A 120 -3.91 -10.43 7.19
CA ILE A 120 -4.02 -9.95 8.57
C ILE A 120 -4.16 -8.43 8.59
N GLY A 121 -3.38 -7.71 7.79
CA GLY A 121 -3.52 -6.25 7.65
C GLY A 121 -4.92 -5.84 7.22
N MET A 122 -5.50 -6.53 6.23
CA MET A 122 -6.89 -6.33 5.82
C MET A 122 -7.87 -6.57 6.97
N LEU A 123 -7.73 -7.66 7.73
CA LEU A 123 -8.60 -7.94 8.89
C LEU A 123 -8.51 -6.87 9.98
N ARG A 124 -7.40 -6.14 10.07
CA ARG A 124 -7.14 -5.13 11.09
C ARG A 124 -7.58 -3.74 10.70
N THR A 125 -7.65 -3.46 9.40
CA THR A 125 -8.01 -2.13 8.89
C THR A 125 -9.40 -2.07 8.29
N LEU A 126 -9.88 -3.15 7.63
CA LEU A 126 -11.18 -3.15 6.94
C LEU A 126 -12.38 -2.99 7.88
N PRO A 127 -12.49 -3.70 9.02
CA PRO A 127 -13.63 -3.52 9.93
C PRO A 127 -13.71 -2.09 10.47
N HIS A 128 -12.57 -1.52 10.88
CA HIS A 128 -12.49 -0.13 11.36
C HIS A 128 -12.92 0.86 10.27
N LEU A 129 -12.41 0.67 9.05
CA LEU A 129 -12.76 1.50 7.90
C LEU A 129 -14.26 1.45 7.59
N LEU A 130 -14.85 0.25 7.54
CA LEU A 130 -16.27 0.07 7.25
C LEU A 130 -17.16 0.63 8.37
N HIS A 131 -16.85 0.29 9.62
CA HIS A 131 -17.64 0.70 10.77
C HIS A 131 -17.60 2.21 10.98
N GLY A 132 -16.40 2.82 10.93
CA GLY A 132 -16.27 4.26 11.05
C GLY A 132 -16.90 5.02 9.89
N THR A 133 -16.83 4.49 8.67
CA THR A 133 -17.51 5.09 7.51
C THR A 133 -19.03 4.96 7.61
N TYR A 134 -19.54 3.86 8.18
CA TYR A 134 -20.97 3.63 8.36
C TYR A 134 -21.57 4.59 9.41
N ILE A 135 -20.91 4.77 10.55
CA ILE A 135 -21.40 5.63 11.64
C ILE A 135 -21.22 7.11 11.31
N ASN A 136 -20.03 7.49 10.87
CA ASN A 136 -19.63 8.90 10.79
C ASN A 136 -19.60 9.43 9.34
N GLY A 137 -19.85 8.57 8.35
CA GLY A 137 -19.61 8.87 6.95
C GLY A 137 -18.13 8.86 6.57
N PRO A 138 -17.80 9.05 5.29
CA PRO A 138 -16.42 8.99 4.79
C PRO A 138 -15.53 10.14 5.31
N LEU A 139 -16.13 11.27 5.72
CA LEU A 139 -15.39 12.42 6.26
C LEU A 139 -14.55 12.07 7.49
N TYR A 140 -14.96 11.04 8.25
CA TYR A 140 -14.21 10.55 9.40
C TYR A 140 -12.77 10.13 9.06
N PHE A 141 -12.57 9.45 7.92
CA PHE A 141 -11.24 8.99 7.49
C PHE A 141 -10.61 9.89 6.42
N VAL A 142 -11.33 10.91 5.97
CA VAL A 142 -10.85 11.88 4.98
C VAL A 142 -10.36 13.15 5.65
N CYS A 143 -11.09 13.70 6.62
CA CYS A 143 -10.82 15.03 7.19
C CYS A 143 -10.37 15.02 8.65
N ARG A 144 -10.49 13.89 9.36
CA ARG A 144 -9.98 13.80 10.74
C ARG A 144 -8.50 13.46 10.71
N ASN A 145 -7.77 13.95 11.70
CA ASN A 145 -6.35 13.63 11.83
C ASN A 145 -6.09 12.15 12.04
N VAL A 146 -4.86 11.71 11.72
CA VAL A 146 -4.45 10.31 11.87
C VAL A 146 -4.63 9.85 13.32
N GLY A 147 -4.16 10.65 14.28
CA GLY A 147 -4.28 10.36 15.71
C GLY A 147 -5.72 10.14 16.19
N GLY A 148 -6.70 10.88 15.68
CA GLY A 148 -8.11 10.72 16.06
C GLY A 148 -8.89 9.72 15.21
N SER A 149 -8.43 9.38 14.00
CA SER A 149 -9.19 8.51 13.10
C SER A 149 -8.82 7.03 13.24
N TYR A 150 -7.56 6.69 13.01
CA TYR A 150 -7.07 5.31 13.00
C TYR A 150 -5.76 5.11 13.77
N GLY A 151 -5.20 6.18 14.32
CA GLY A 151 -3.85 6.23 14.88
C GLY A 151 -3.59 5.33 16.09
N PRO A 152 -4.49 5.29 17.10
CA PRO A 152 -4.37 4.40 18.25
C PRO A 152 -4.73 2.95 17.92
N GLY A 153 -4.00 2.02 18.52
CA GLY A 153 -4.33 0.59 18.53
C GLY A 153 -4.01 -0.16 17.22
N PRO A 154 -4.69 -1.30 17.00
CA PRO A 154 -4.32 -2.25 15.95
C PRO A 154 -4.36 -1.67 14.54
N THR A 155 -5.37 -0.88 14.20
CA THR A 155 -5.50 -0.31 12.86
C THR A 155 -4.32 0.60 12.54
N GLY A 156 -3.93 1.47 13.47
CA GLY A 156 -2.78 2.35 13.31
C GLY A 156 -1.48 1.56 13.15
N ALA A 157 -1.26 0.55 13.99
CA ALA A 157 -0.10 -0.34 13.87
C ALA A 157 0.01 -0.97 12.47
N TRP A 158 -1.10 -1.46 11.92
CA TRP A 158 -1.12 -2.10 10.60
C TRP A 158 -0.99 -1.10 9.44
N VAL A 159 -1.50 0.13 9.56
CA VAL A 159 -1.21 1.19 8.58
C VAL A 159 0.28 1.57 8.61
N GLY A 160 0.92 1.59 9.78
CA GLY A 160 2.36 1.79 9.89
C GLY A 160 3.14 0.65 9.22
N LEU A 161 2.82 -0.61 9.56
CA LEU A 161 3.43 -1.80 8.96
C LEU A 161 3.25 -1.87 7.43
N PHE A 162 2.12 -1.41 6.92
CA PHE A 162 1.86 -1.28 5.49
C PHE A 162 2.90 -0.39 4.79
N ILE A 163 3.25 0.75 5.40
CA ILE A 163 4.25 1.66 4.83
C ILE A 163 5.64 1.00 4.84
N PHE A 164 5.99 0.34 5.95
CA PHE A 164 7.26 -0.40 6.03
C PHE A 164 7.32 -1.59 5.06
N SER A 165 6.19 -2.25 4.76
CA SER A 165 6.16 -3.39 3.84
C SER A 165 6.67 -3.04 2.45
N LYS A 166 6.58 -1.77 2.02
CA LYS A 166 7.04 -1.32 0.70
C LYS A 166 8.54 -1.48 0.49
N TYR A 167 9.34 -1.41 1.55
CA TYR A 167 10.77 -1.75 1.49
C TYR A 167 10.98 -3.24 1.24
N PHE A 168 10.21 -4.08 1.94
CA PHE A 168 10.30 -5.53 1.81
C PHE A 168 9.82 -6.02 0.44
N GLU A 169 8.78 -5.41 -0.12
CA GLU A 169 8.25 -5.73 -1.46
C GLU A 169 9.29 -5.55 -2.58
N LEU A 170 10.39 -4.78 -2.38
CA LEU A 170 11.49 -4.69 -3.34
C LEU A 170 12.21 -6.04 -3.57
N ILE A 171 12.10 -6.97 -2.62
CA ILE A 171 12.64 -8.33 -2.74
C ILE A 171 11.97 -9.10 -3.89
N ASP A 172 10.74 -8.75 -4.28
CA ASP A 172 10.07 -9.32 -5.45
C ASP A 172 10.89 -9.12 -6.72
N THR A 173 11.44 -7.91 -6.89
CA THR A 173 12.31 -7.59 -8.02
C THR A 173 13.63 -8.36 -7.95
N ALA A 174 14.20 -8.55 -6.76
CA ALA A 174 15.39 -9.37 -6.58
C ALA A 174 15.15 -10.82 -7.04
N PHE A 175 14.00 -11.41 -6.69
CA PHE A 175 13.61 -12.74 -7.18
C PHE A 175 13.50 -12.78 -8.71
N LEU A 176 12.94 -11.74 -9.35
CA LEU A 176 12.85 -11.68 -10.81
C LEU A 176 14.25 -11.63 -11.46
N VAL A 177 15.13 -10.76 -10.96
CA VAL A 177 16.51 -10.60 -11.49
C VAL A 177 17.30 -11.90 -11.33
N LEU A 178 17.34 -12.48 -10.13
CA LEU A 178 18.10 -13.71 -9.85
C LEU A 178 17.58 -14.93 -10.61
N ARG A 179 16.30 -14.95 -10.97
CA ARG A 179 15.68 -16.00 -11.79
C ARG A 179 15.73 -15.71 -13.30
N LYS A 180 16.40 -14.64 -13.72
CA LYS A 180 16.46 -14.16 -15.11
C LYS A 180 15.06 -14.00 -15.73
N LYS A 181 14.11 -13.49 -14.95
CA LYS A 181 12.78 -13.10 -15.43
C LYS A 181 12.79 -11.63 -15.82
N HIS A 182 12.01 -11.31 -16.85
CA HIS A 182 11.92 -9.95 -17.35
C HIS A 182 11.23 -9.04 -16.31
N VAL A 183 11.96 -8.04 -15.82
CA VAL A 183 11.43 -6.98 -14.96
C VAL A 183 10.81 -5.93 -15.87
N ASN A 184 9.48 -5.91 -15.96
CA ASN A 184 8.78 -4.98 -16.83
C ASN A 184 8.74 -3.56 -16.23
N PHE A 185 8.43 -2.56 -17.07
CA PHE A 185 8.35 -1.16 -16.67
C PHE A 185 7.37 -0.93 -15.51
N LEU A 186 6.15 -1.47 -15.64
CA LEU A 186 5.10 -1.37 -14.62
C LEU A 186 5.60 -1.82 -13.25
N HIS A 187 6.32 -2.95 -13.16
CA HIS A 187 6.81 -3.54 -11.93
C HIS A 187 7.79 -2.61 -11.22
N TRP A 188 8.89 -2.26 -11.87
CA TRP A 188 9.91 -1.48 -11.18
C TRP A 188 9.48 -0.04 -10.93
N PHE A 189 8.70 0.55 -11.84
CA PHE A 189 8.13 1.88 -11.68
C PHE A 189 7.21 1.90 -10.46
N HIS A 190 6.23 0.98 -10.39
CA HIS A 190 5.30 0.85 -9.28
C HIS A 190 6.03 0.72 -7.93
N HIS A 191 6.98 -0.22 -7.81
CA HIS A 191 7.67 -0.45 -6.54
C HIS A 191 8.51 0.75 -6.08
N ALA A 192 9.10 1.50 -7.03
CA ALA A 192 9.82 2.72 -6.69
C ALA A 192 8.86 3.83 -6.23
N THR A 193 7.82 4.12 -7.01
CA THR A 193 6.92 5.26 -6.73
C THR A 193 6.02 5.03 -5.52
N VAL A 194 5.53 3.80 -5.30
CA VAL A 194 4.70 3.49 -4.11
C VAL A 194 5.51 3.58 -2.82
N LEU A 195 6.80 3.20 -2.85
CA LEU A 195 7.68 3.32 -1.69
C LEU A 195 7.90 4.79 -1.31
N LEU A 196 8.22 5.64 -2.30
CA LEU A 196 8.38 7.08 -2.08
C LEU A 196 7.09 7.70 -1.54
N TYR A 197 5.97 7.42 -2.20
CA TYR A 197 4.68 7.97 -1.82
C TYR A 197 4.25 7.55 -0.41
N CYS A 198 4.29 6.25 -0.08
CA CYS A 198 3.87 5.77 1.23
C CYS A 198 4.73 6.33 2.36
N TRP A 199 6.04 6.45 2.16
CA TRP A 199 6.93 7.05 3.16
C TRP A 199 6.64 8.53 3.37
N HIS A 200 6.45 9.27 2.27
CA HIS A 200 6.10 10.69 2.29
C HIS A 200 4.74 10.93 2.97
N ALA A 201 3.69 10.23 2.54
CA ALA A 201 2.35 10.34 3.11
C ALA A 201 2.29 9.91 4.58
N GLY A 202 3.12 8.95 4.99
CA GLY A 202 3.32 8.59 6.39
C GLY A 202 3.92 9.74 7.20
N ALA A 203 5.02 10.33 6.72
CA ALA A 203 5.66 11.46 7.39
C ALA A 203 4.72 12.68 7.54
N TYR A 204 3.87 12.94 6.54
CA TYR A 204 2.86 14.01 6.57
C TYR A 204 1.56 13.66 7.30
N GLU A 205 1.43 12.43 7.79
CA GLU A 205 0.21 11.92 8.45
C GLU A 205 -1.04 12.15 7.60
N GLN A 206 -1.04 11.65 6.36
CA GLN A 206 -2.20 11.80 5.48
C GLN A 206 -3.40 10.96 5.99
N PRO A 207 -4.57 11.57 6.32
CA PRO A 207 -5.74 10.86 6.84
C PRO A 207 -6.27 9.74 5.95
N THR A 208 -6.22 9.92 4.63
CA THR A 208 -6.70 8.91 3.67
C THR A 208 -5.81 7.65 3.61
N GLY A 209 -4.70 7.61 4.36
CA GLY A 209 -3.79 6.47 4.44
C GLY A 209 -4.50 5.14 4.72
N ILE A 210 -5.52 5.13 5.58
CA ILE A 210 -6.29 3.91 5.89
C ILE A 210 -7.04 3.35 4.67
N PHE A 211 -7.60 4.19 3.80
CA PHE A 211 -8.27 3.72 2.58
C PHE A 211 -7.25 3.03 1.67
N PHE A 212 -6.11 3.70 1.42
CA PHE A 212 -5.06 3.18 0.57
C PHE A 212 -4.45 1.88 1.09
N ALA A 213 -4.15 1.82 2.39
CA ALA A 213 -3.61 0.63 3.04
C ALA A 213 -4.61 -0.53 2.98
N THR A 214 -5.87 -0.30 3.33
CA THR A 214 -6.91 -1.34 3.38
C THR A 214 -7.16 -1.96 2.01
N MET A 215 -7.35 -1.13 0.97
CA MET A 215 -7.59 -1.67 -0.38
C MET A 215 -6.36 -2.36 -0.95
N ASN A 216 -5.15 -1.86 -0.67
CA ASN A 216 -3.93 -2.54 -1.09
C ASN A 216 -3.78 -3.88 -0.39
N TYR A 217 -4.01 -3.96 0.93
CA TYR A 217 -3.99 -5.21 1.67
C TYR A 217 -4.98 -6.24 1.12
N MET A 218 -6.20 -5.81 0.80
CA MET A 218 -7.19 -6.68 0.17
C MET A 218 -6.68 -7.24 -1.17
N VAL A 219 -6.20 -6.38 -2.07
CA VAL A 219 -5.72 -6.82 -3.39
C VAL A 219 -4.43 -7.62 -3.30
N HIS A 220 -3.47 -7.22 -2.46
CA HIS A 220 -2.20 -7.90 -2.25
C HIS A 220 -2.39 -9.28 -1.62
N SER A 221 -3.35 -9.45 -0.70
CA SER A 221 -3.66 -10.77 -0.15
C SER A 221 -4.03 -11.77 -1.26
N VAL A 222 -4.89 -11.35 -2.20
CA VAL A 222 -5.33 -12.17 -3.33
C VAL A 222 -4.21 -12.35 -4.38
N MET A 223 -3.49 -11.27 -4.70
CA MET A 223 -2.41 -11.28 -5.70
C MET A 223 -1.23 -12.17 -5.27
N TYR A 224 -0.74 -12.02 -4.03
CA TYR A 224 0.38 -12.84 -3.54
C TYR A 224 -0.05 -14.28 -3.34
N PHE A 225 -1.29 -14.55 -2.92
CA PHE A 225 -1.81 -15.91 -2.87
C PHE A 225 -1.86 -16.57 -4.26
N TYR A 226 -2.26 -15.82 -5.30
CA TYR A 226 -2.18 -16.27 -6.69
C TYR A 226 -0.74 -16.62 -7.10
N TYR A 227 0.25 -15.80 -6.74
CA TYR A 227 1.66 -16.04 -7.04
C TYR A 227 2.26 -17.19 -6.23
N PHE A 228 1.82 -17.39 -4.99
CA PHE A 228 2.16 -18.56 -4.19
C PHE A 228 1.70 -19.85 -4.89
N LEU A 229 0.41 -19.94 -5.26
CA LEU A 229 -0.13 -21.09 -5.99
C LEU A 229 0.65 -21.36 -7.27
N SER A 230 0.91 -20.30 -8.05
CA SER A 230 1.70 -20.36 -9.29
C SER A 230 3.13 -20.87 -9.05
N SER A 231 3.71 -20.59 -7.89
CA SER A 231 5.07 -21.01 -7.52
C SER A 231 5.13 -22.48 -7.09
N VAL A 232 4.07 -23.02 -6.49
CA VAL A 232 3.94 -24.44 -6.11
C VAL A 232 3.38 -25.32 -7.23
N GLY A 233 3.23 -24.79 -8.44
CA GLY A 233 2.83 -25.55 -9.63
C GLY A 233 1.33 -25.53 -9.96
N HIS A 234 0.51 -24.92 -9.12
CA HIS A 234 -0.92 -24.71 -9.39
C HIS A 234 -1.09 -23.43 -10.19
N LYS A 235 -1.69 -23.47 -11.39
CA LYS A 235 -1.93 -22.27 -12.22
C LYS A 235 -3.41 -21.89 -12.15
N PRO A 236 -3.83 -20.99 -11.25
CA PRO A 236 -5.24 -20.70 -11.10
C PRO A 236 -5.79 -19.97 -12.33
N LYS A 237 -7.02 -20.30 -12.76
CA LYS A 237 -7.65 -19.69 -13.95
C LYS A 237 -8.17 -18.27 -13.70
N TRP A 238 -8.23 -17.84 -12.44
CA TRP A 238 -8.77 -16.55 -12.01
C TRP A 238 -7.74 -15.39 -12.03
N GLY A 239 -6.66 -15.52 -12.79
CA GLY A 239 -5.69 -14.42 -12.97
C GLY A 239 -6.30 -13.15 -13.56
N LEU A 240 -7.41 -13.26 -14.32
CA LEU A 240 -8.19 -12.12 -14.80
C LEU A 240 -8.82 -11.33 -13.64
N THR A 241 -9.38 -12.04 -12.65
CA THR A 241 -9.97 -11.44 -11.45
C THR A 241 -8.96 -10.59 -10.69
N VAL A 242 -7.70 -11.07 -10.58
CA VAL A 242 -6.62 -10.30 -9.94
C VAL A 242 -6.40 -8.97 -10.67
N THR A 243 -6.30 -9.00 -12.01
CA THR A 243 -6.11 -7.78 -12.80
C THR A 243 -7.31 -6.83 -12.69
N ILE A 244 -8.54 -7.35 -12.67
CA ILE A 244 -9.75 -6.53 -12.48
C ILE A 244 -9.75 -5.88 -11.09
N MET A 245 -9.40 -6.62 -10.03
CA MET A 245 -9.29 -6.07 -8.68
C MET A 245 -8.24 -4.96 -8.59
N GLN A 246 -7.08 -5.13 -9.25
CA GLN A 246 -6.05 -4.09 -9.32
C GLN A 246 -6.53 -2.82 -10.04
N ILE A 247 -7.25 -2.96 -11.16
CA ILE A 247 -7.83 -1.81 -11.87
C ILE A 247 -8.91 -1.12 -11.02
N ALA A 248 -9.78 -1.89 -10.37
CA ALA A 248 -10.81 -1.36 -9.48
C ALA A 248 -10.19 -0.60 -8.31
N GLN A 249 -9.09 -1.10 -7.74
CA GLN A 249 -8.31 -0.39 -6.71
C GLN A 249 -7.82 0.97 -7.22
N MET A 250 -7.37 1.05 -8.47
CA MET A 250 -6.90 2.34 -9.00
C MET A 250 -8.04 3.36 -9.14
N LEU A 251 -9.20 2.92 -9.61
CA LEU A 251 -10.39 3.76 -9.71
C LEU A 251 -10.89 4.24 -8.34
N MET A 252 -10.94 3.33 -7.36
CA MET A 252 -11.33 3.66 -5.99
C MET A 252 -10.33 4.62 -5.34
N GLY A 253 -9.03 4.43 -5.56
CA GLY A 253 -8.00 5.34 -5.09
C GLY A 253 -8.18 6.77 -5.62
N MET A 254 -8.43 6.93 -6.92
CA MET A 254 -8.72 8.25 -7.50
C MET A 254 -9.99 8.87 -6.92
N PHE A 255 -11.02 8.08 -6.67
CA PHE A 255 -12.26 8.56 -6.05
C PHE A 255 -12.02 9.09 -4.63
N VAL A 256 -11.25 8.36 -3.81
CA VAL A 256 -10.86 8.82 -2.46
C VAL A 256 -10.07 10.12 -2.52
N VAL A 257 -9.10 10.24 -3.45
CA VAL A 257 -8.33 11.47 -3.64
C VAL A 257 -9.23 12.65 -4.03
N ALA A 258 -10.17 12.43 -4.95
CA ALA A 258 -11.09 13.47 -5.39
C ALA A 258 -12.01 13.96 -4.26
N ILE A 259 -12.56 13.03 -3.46
CA ILE A 259 -13.35 13.39 -2.28
C ILE A 259 -12.50 14.19 -1.30
N HIS A 260 -11.29 13.73 -0.98
CA HIS A 260 -10.43 14.42 -0.02
C HIS A 260 -10.06 15.82 -0.49
N TYR A 261 -9.70 15.96 -1.76
CA TYR A 261 -9.40 17.27 -2.34
C TYR A 261 -10.62 18.21 -2.29
N TYR A 262 -11.81 17.71 -2.60
CA TYR A 262 -13.05 18.48 -2.49
C TYR A 262 -13.34 18.88 -1.03
N SER A 263 -13.16 17.95 -0.08
CA SER A 263 -13.40 18.19 1.34
C SER A 263 -12.40 19.19 1.94
N LEU A 264 -11.15 19.21 1.50
CA LEU A 264 -10.17 20.23 1.91
C LEU A 264 -10.60 21.66 1.53
N LYS A 265 -11.42 21.82 0.48
CA LYS A 265 -11.90 23.13 0.01
C LYS A 265 -13.24 23.52 0.62
N THR A 266 -14.06 22.55 1.01
CA THR A 266 -15.46 22.77 1.40
C THR A 266 -15.72 22.56 2.89
N VAL A 267 -14.89 21.76 3.57
CA VAL A 267 -15.10 21.41 4.99
C VAL A 267 -14.11 22.20 5.86
N PRO A 268 -14.58 23.06 6.80
CA PRO A 268 -13.72 23.92 7.61
C PRO A 268 -12.82 23.12 8.55
N ARG A 269 -11.49 23.31 8.54
CA ARG A 269 -10.52 22.53 9.35
C ARG A 269 -10.44 21.04 8.97
N CYS A 270 -10.66 20.71 7.69
CA CYS A 270 -10.36 19.39 7.16
C CYS A 270 -8.85 19.12 7.15
N ASP A 271 -8.44 17.97 7.66
CA ASP A 271 -7.06 17.54 7.70
C ASP A 271 -6.63 16.90 6.37
N GLY A 272 -5.53 17.36 5.77
CA GLY A 272 -4.77 16.68 4.72
C GLY A 272 -3.69 17.57 4.13
N ALA A 273 -2.71 16.98 3.44
CA ALA A 273 -1.72 17.70 2.64
C ALA A 273 -2.12 17.68 1.15
N THR A 274 -2.14 18.85 0.49
CA THR A 274 -2.60 18.96 -0.91
C THR A 274 -1.56 18.37 -1.87
N GLU A 275 -0.29 18.52 -1.52
CA GLU A 275 0.88 17.99 -2.22
C GLU A 275 0.82 16.46 -2.29
N ASP A 276 0.49 15.81 -1.17
CA ASP A 276 0.27 14.36 -1.11
C ASP A 276 -0.90 13.92 -1.97
N LEU A 277 -2.00 14.68 -1.98
CA LEU A 277 -3.15 14.35 -2.82
C LEU A 277 -2.84 14.49 -4.30
N LEU A 278 -2.06 15.50 -4.69
CA LEU A 278 -1.59 15.64 -6.06
C LEU A 278 -0.67 14.47 -6.44
N ALA A 279 0.28 14.12 -5.57
CA ALA A 279 1.16 12.97 -5.78
C ALA A 279 0.36 11.66 -5.90
N ALA A 280 -0.63 11.46 -5.03
CA ALA A 280 -1.55 10.33 -5.07
C ALA A 280 -2.32 10.28 -6.40
N PHE A 281 -2.92 11.40 -6.81
CA PHE A 281 -3.69 11.50 -8.06
C PHE A 281 -2.83 11.12 -9.28
N LEU A 282 -1.64 11.70 -9.39
CA LEU A 282 -0.70 11.42 -10.49
C LEU A 282 -0.26 9.95 -10.48
N MET A 283 0.09 9.41 -9.32
CA MET A 283 0.50 8.02 -9.16
C MET A 283 -0.62 7.05 -9.56
N TYR A 284 -1.83 7.24 -9.03
CA TYR A 284 -2.99 6.39 -9.33
C TYR A 284 -3.40 6.48 -10.80
N THR A 285 -3.32 7.66 -11.41
CA THR A 285 -3.56 7.85 -12.86
C THR A 285 -2.53 7.07 -13.68
N ALA A 286 -1.23 7.20 -13.35
CA ALA A 286 -0.18 6.48 -14.05
C ALA A 286 -0.36 4.96 -13.94
N TYR A 287 -0.70 4.46 -12.74
CA TYR A 287 -0.95 3.03 -12.54
C TYR A 287 -2.18 2.55 -13.30
N LEU A 288 -3.29 3.29 -13.29
CA LEU A 288 -4.49 2.93 -14.05
C LEU A 288 -4.16 2.74 -15.53
N ILE A 289 -3.45 3.69 -16.14
CA ILE A 289 -3.03 3.62 -17.55
C ILE A 289 -2.22 2.35 -17.78
N LEU A 290 -1.20 2.08 -16.95
CA LEU A 290 -0.32 0.94 -17.13
C LEU A 290 -1.05 -0.41 -16.91
N PHE A 291 -1.96 -0.49 -15.94
CA PHE A 291 -2.76 -1.70 -15.69
C PHE A 291 -3.79 -1.94 -16.80
N VAL A 292 -4.40 -0.90 -17.36
CA VAL A 292 -5.29 -1.02 -18.53
C VAL A 292 -4.50 -1.45 -19.77
N GLN A 293 -3.32 -0.88 -20.02
CA GLN A 293 -2.44 -1.33 -21.09
C GLN A 293 -2.04 -2.80 -20.92
N PHE A 294 -1.68 -3.21 -19.70
CA PHE A 294 -1.41 -4.61 -19.37
C PHE A 294 -2.62 -5.52 -19.63
N PHE A 295 -3.82 -5.10 -19.22
CA PHE A 295 -5.06 -5.83 -19.42
C PHE A 295 -5.36 -6.03 -20.92
N ILE A 296 -5.30 -4.95 -21.70
CA ILE A 296 -5.53 -4.99 -23.15
C ILE A 296 -4.51 -5.92 -23.81
N GLY A 297 -3.22 -5.74 -23.53
CA GLY A 297 -2.16 -6.54 -24.11
C GLY A 297 -2.24 -8.03 -23.76
N ARG A 298 -2.63 -8.36 -22.51
CA ARG A 298 -2.70 -9.74 -22.03
C ARG A 298 -3.98 -10.47 -22.45
N TYR A 299 -5.13 -9.82 -22.36
CA TYR A 299 -6.44 -10.48 -22.50
C TYR A 299 -7.15 -10.16 -23.82
N LEU A 300 -6.99 -8.96 -24.38
CA LEU A 300 -7.71 -8.55 -25.59
C LEU A 300 -6.87 -8.73 -26.87
N SER A 301 -5.56 -8.41 -26.82
CA SER A 301 -4.68 -8.52 -27.99
C SER A 301 -4.30 -9.96 -28.35
N GLY A 302 -4.41 -10.91 -27.41
CA GLY A 302 -4.17 -12.34 -27.64
C GLY A 302 -5.22 -13.02 -28.53
N SER A 303 -6.44 -12.49 -28.59
CA SER A 303 -7.52 -13.06 -29.42
C SER A 303 -7.35 -12.81 -30.92
N ARG A 304 -6.50 -11.86 -31.34
CA ARG A 304 -6.30 -11.54 -32.78
C ARG A 304 -5.30 -12.45 -33.49
N LYS A 305 -4.39 -13.13 -32.78
CA LYS A 305 -3.38 -14.01 -33.42
C LYS A 305 -3.89 -15.41 -33.81
N GLY A 306 -5.10 -15.81 -33.40
CA GLY A 306 -5.67 -17.13 -33.66
C GLY A 306 -6.51 -17.30 -34.93
N LYS A 307 -6.80 -16.23 -35.69
CA LYS A 307 -7.72 -16.30 -36.86
C LYS A 307 -7.07 -16.10 -38.24
N SER A 308 -5.75 -15.92 -38.34
CA SER A 308 -5.07 -15.63 -39.62
C SER A 308 -4.30 -16.80 -40.27
N SER A 309 -4.28 -18.00 -39.68
CA SER A 309 -3.49 -19.14 -40.22
C SER A 309 -4.32 -20.25 -40.87
N ALA A 310 -5.59 -19.99 -41.23
CA ALA A 310 -6.46 -20.98 -41.86
C ALA A 310 -6.91 -20.54 -43.27
N ARG A 311 -5.95 -20.33 -44.19
CA ARG A 311 -6.17 -20.49 -45.64
C ARG A 311 -4.84 -20.47 -46.40
N LYS A 312 -4.27 -21.65 -46.65
CA LYS A 312 -3.50 -21.88 -47.88
C LYS A 312 -4.26 -22.95 -48.67
N PRO A 313 -4.78 -22.65 -49.87
CA PRO A 313 -5.34 -23.68 -50.73
C PRO A 313 -4.21 -24.59 -51.23
N LYS A 314 -4.44 -25.90 -51.18
CA LYS A 314 -3.65 -26.91 -51.89
C LYS A 314 -3.65 -26.55 -53.38
N LYS A 315 -2.47 -26.49 -54.00
CA LYS A 315 -2.32 -26.62 -55.45
C LYS A 315 -1.97 -28.07 -55.73
N GLU A 316 -2.82 -28.73 -56.49
CA GLU A 316 -2.42 -29.77 -57.45
C GLU A 316 -1.55 -29.12 -58.54
#